data_AF-A0A288GSY6-F1
#
_entry.id   AF-A0A288GSY6-F1
#
_cell.length_a   1.000
_cell.length_b   1.000
_cell.length_c   1.000
_cell.angle_alpha   90.00
_cell.angle_beta   90.00
_cell.angle_gamma   90.00
#
_symmetry.space_group_name_H-M   'P 1'
#
loop_
_entity.id
_entity.type
_entity.pdbx_description
1 polymer ?
#
loop_
_entity_poly.entity_id
_entity_poly.type
_entity_poly.pdbx_seq_one_letter_code
_entity_poly.pdbx_strand_id
1 'polypeptide(L)'
;MKIQFIYVGRLDKEKGIEHLIYATEKLIKNNMVFALHIYGKGQYDEEVQQLASKYPHHVHYYGWMKKNDIIPYWKTMDFFIMPSQFLETFGLTACESLLCGVPVIGNKKGGLIPFIDNTLNLQSAPGSTDGEKLAHIIKSLITHTTTKDHFSSLIRQTQTSYSKTTRYSQIQALLPEREPVLYISDYINYNGGGIETHIHDSITILGQQDHDTKLYGHQAPTGKFALLKKLAIMAISIFNIPDTIKIKKKIKKGKTGLIWRHSISRVIGWLPVACSDHNNQIISHHELGLFHPYPSKTHEIDQIPKAWSLSSFIQAGNSKNPITIASIIGKFCLVRLIHKQLKKKVKTHIVPSERMIDMVKQRHPYANVVCIPHFVDIE
;
A
#
# COMPACT_ATOMS: atom_id res chain seq x y z
N MET A 1 -12.81 -11.50 -30.63
CA MET A 1 -11.80 -10.63 -29.99
C MET A 1 -11.34 -11.32 -28.71
N LYS A 2 -10.04 -11.28 -28.40
CA LYS A 2 -9.46 -11.99 -27.25
C LYS A 2 -9.40 -11.03 -26.06
N ILE A 3 -10.01 -11.40 -24.93
CA ILE A 3 -9.99 -10.57 -23.71
C ILE A 3 -8.55 -10.45 -23.18
N GLN A 4 -8.17 -9.22 -22.83
CA GLN A 4 -6.85 -8.82 -22.36
C GLN A 4 -6.87 -8.57 -20.85
N PHE A 5 -6.15 -9.38 -20.09
CA PHE A 5 -5.96 -9.23 -18.67
C PHE A 5 -4.56 -8.67 -18.37
N ILE A 6 -4.45 -7.87 -17.32
CA ILE A 6 -3.17 -7.34 -16.86
C ILE A 6 -2.98 -7.55 -15.36
N TYR A 7 -1.75 -7.87 -14.97
CA TYR A 7 -1.27 -7.86 -13.59
C TYR A 7 -0.07 -6.92 -13.50
N VAL A 8 -0.10 -5.98 -12.54
CA VAL A 8 1.03 -5.10 -12.21
C VAL A 8 1.29 -5.17 -10.72
N GLY A 9 2.46 -5.65 -10.31
CA GLY A 9 2.77 -5.76 -8.88
C GLY A 9 3.99 -6.62 -8.56
N ARG A 10 4.26 -6.74 -7.25
CA ARG A 10 5.28 -7.65 -6.72
C ARG A 10 4.88 -9.10 -6.97
N LEU A 11 5.79 -9.91 -7.51
CA LEU A 11 5.52 -11.33 -7.75
C LEU A 11 5.74 -12.16 -6.47
N ASP A 12 4.97 -11.86 -5.43
CA ASP A 12 5.11 -12.45 -4.10
C ASP A 12 3.83 -13.11 -3.58
N LYS A 13 3.96 -13.97 -2.57
CA LYS A 13 2.86 -14.83 -2.09
C LYS A 13 1.66 -14.03 -1.61
N GLU A 14 1.90 -12.99 -0.83
CA GLU A 14 0.81 -12.16 -0.32
C GLU A 14 0.04 -11.44 -1.44
N LYS A 15 0.65 -11.26 -2.61
CA LYS A 15 0.00 -10.69 -3.79
C LYS A 15 -0.81 -11.71 -4.60
N GLY A 16 -0.84 -12.97 -4.17
CA GLY A 16 -1.68 -14.03 -4.73
C GLY A 16 -1.22 -14.59 -6.08
N ILE A 17 0.07 -14.48 -6.40
CA ILE A 17 0.61 -14.96 -7.68
C ILE A 17 0.35 -16.45 -7.90
N GLU A 18 0.43 -17.26 -6.85
CA GLU A 18 0.10 -18.69 -6.91
C GLU A 18 -1.33 -18.94 -7.42
N HIS A 19 -2.28 -18.09 -7.04
CA HIS A 19 -3.67 -18.18 -7.50
C HIS A 19 -3.82 -17.72 -8.95
N LEU A 20 -3.08 -16.68 -9.36
CA LEU A 20 -3.05 -16.23 -10.75
C LEU A 20 -2.49 -17.31 -11.68
N ILE A 21 -1.37 -17.93 -11.30
CA ILE A 21 -0.74 -19.04 -12.06
C ILE A 21 -1.72 -20.20 -12.17
N TYR A 22 -2.30 -20.65 -11.04
CA TYR A 22 -3.27 -21.74 -11.01
C TYR A 22 -4.48 -21.47 -11.91
N ALA A 23 -5.09 -20.29 -11.77
CA ALA A 23 -6.28 -19.92 -12.54
C ALA A 23 -5.97 -19.91 -14.05
N THR A 24 -4.82 -19.33 -14.42
CA THR A 24 -4.36 -19.25 -15.80
C THR A 24 -4.18 -20.63 -16.41
N GLU A 25 -3.44 -21.53 -15.75
CA GLU A 25 -3.25 -22.90 -16.26
C GLU A 25 -4.57 -23.65 -16.38
N LYS A 26 -5.46 -23.53 -15.39
CA LYS A 26 -6.77 -24.20 -15.39
C LYS A 26 -7.63 -23.75 -16.56
N LEU A 27 -7.64 -22.45 -16.87
CA LEU A 27 -8.40 -21.88 -17.97
C LEU A 27 -7.85 -22.31 -19.34
N ILE A 28 -6.52 -22.30 -19.49
CA ILE A 28 -5.87 -22.73 -20.74
C ILE A 28 -6.14 -24.21 -21.01
N LYS A 29 -6.03 -25.07 -19.97
CA LYS A 29 -6.37 -26.50 -20.07
C LYS A 29 -7.84 -26.75 -20.42
N ASN A 30 -8.72 -25.81 -20.09
CA ASN A 30 -10.14 -25.82 -20.47
C ASN A 30 -10.40 -25.11 -21.83
N ASN A 31 -9.36 -24.90 -22.65
CA ASN A 31 -9.44 -24.30 -23.98
C ASN A 31 -10.01 -22.87 -24.02
N MET A 32 -9.87 -22.11 -22.93
CA MET A 32 -10.28 -20.71 -22.91
C MET A 32 -9.29 -19.83 -23.66
N VAL A 33 -9.79 -18.83 -24.40
CA VAL A 33 -8.98 -17.93 -25.23
C VAL A 33 -8.91 -16.54 -24.58
N PHE A 34 -7.74 -16.17 -24.05
CA PHE A 34 -7.48 -14.90 -23.37
C PHE A 34 -5.98 -14.59 -23.35
N ALA A 35 -5.59 -13.34 -23.10
CA ALA A 35 -4.19 -12.94 -22.91
C ALA A 35 -4.00 -12.38 -21.50
N LEU A 36 -2.86 -12.68 -20.89
CA LEU A 36 -2.46 -12.22 -19.57
C LEU A 36 -1.09 -11.55 -19.66
N HIS A 37 -1.05 -10.25 -19.37
CA HIS A 37 0.16 -9.43 -19.36
C HIS A 37 0.64 -9.21 -17.93
N ILE A 38 1.86 -9.63 -17.61
CA ILE A 38 2.39 -9.62 -16.25
C ILE A 38 3.61 -8.69 -16.16
N TYR A 39 3.48 -7.65 -15.35
CA TYR A 39 4.54 -6.70 -15.02
C TYR A 39 4.87 -6.80 -13.53
N GLY A 40 6.12 -7.13 -13.21
CA GLY A 40 6.52 -7.35 -11.83
C GLY A 40 7.84 -8.09 -11.68
N LYS A 41 8.37 -8.02 -10.46
CA LYS A 41 9.44 -8.90 -9.96
C LYS A 41 9.12 -9.34 -8.53
N GLY A 42 9.62 -10.51 -8.13
CA GLY A 42 9.42 -11.08 -6.81
C GLY A 42 9.95 -12.51 -6.71
N GLN A 43 9.57 -13.21 -5.65
CA GLN A 43 10.01 -14.58 -5.41
C GLN A 43 9.48 -15.58 -6.46
N TYR A 44 8.41 -15.24 -7.18
CA TYR A 44 7.79 -16.10 -8.21
C TYR A 44 8.23 -15.77 -9.65
N ASP A 45 9.37 -15.08 -9.84
CA ASP A 45 9.88 -14.70 -11.17
C ASP A 45 10.06 -15.92 -12.08
N GLU A 46 10.66 -17.00 -11.54
CA GLU A 46 10.96 -18.22 -12.30
C GLU A 46 9.67 -18.92 -12.74
N GLU A 47 8.70 -19.06 -11.85
CA GLU A 47 7.42 -19.73 -12.13
C GLU A 47 6.58 -18.96 -13.15
N VAL A 48 6.58 -17.62 -13.08
CA VAL A 48 5.89 -16.79 -14.07
C VAL A 48 6.58 -16.86 -15.44
N GLN A 49 7.92 -16.87 -15.48
CA GLN A 49 8.67 -17.03 -16.72
C GLN A 49 8.45 -18.39 -17.37
N GLN A 50 8.42 -19.46 -16.56
CA GLN A 50 8.09 -20.81 -17.02
C GLN A 50 6.65 -20.88 -17.56
N LEU A 51 5.68 -20.27 -16.88
CA LEU A 51 4.29 -20.21 -17.34
C LEU A 51 4.18 -19.50 -18.71
N ALA A 52 4.86 -18.36 -18.87
CA ALA A 52 4.92 -17.62 -20.13
C ALA A 52 5.56 -18.44 -21.26
N SER A 53 6.64 -19.16 -20.98
CA SER A 53 7.33 -20.01 -21.95
C SER A 53 6.48 -21.22 -22.36
N LYS A 54 5.72 -21.79 -21.41
CA LYS A 54 4.82 -22.92 -21.64
C LYS A 54 3.57 -22.55 -22.42
N TYR A 55 3.09 -21.31 -22.27
CA TYR A 55 1.87 -20.81 -22.90
C TYR A 55 2.08 -19.44 -23.57
N PRO A 56 2.95 -19.34 -24.59
CA PRO A 56 3.38 -18.06 -25.17
C PRO A 56 2.26 -17.31 -25.89
N HIS A 57 1.19 -18.03 -26.28
CA HIS A 57 0.00 -17.43 -26.87
C HIS A 57 -0.99 -16.91 -25.83
N HIS A 58 -0.83 -17.19 -24.54
CA HIS A 58 -1.76 -16.75 -23.49
C HIS A 58 -1.10 -15.86 -22.46
N VAL A 59 0.19 -16.02 -22.18
CA VAL A 59 0.87 -15.35 -21.07
C VAL A 59 2.10 -14.61 -21.58
N HIS A 60 2.16 -13.33 -21.24
CA HIS A 60 3.24 -12.42 -21.62
C HIS A 60 3.86 -11.83 -20.35
N TYR A 61 5.12 -12.19 -20.07
CA TYR A 61 5.87 -11.69 -18.92
C TYR A 61 6.89 -10.63 -19.35
N TYR A 62 6.84 -9.46 -18.71
CA TYR A 62 7.66 -8.29 -19.07
C TYR A 62 8.70 -7.93 -17.99
N GLY A 63 8.74 -8.65 -16.88
CA GLY A 63 9.57 -8.27 -15.73
C GLY A 63 9.10 -6.95 -15.10
N TRP A 64 10.03 -6.29 -14.39
CA TRP A 64 9.75 -4.99 -13.77
C TRP A 64 9.93 -3.87 -14.80
N MET A 65 8.93 -2.99 -14.89
CA MET A 65 8.97 -1.76 -15.67
C MET A 65 8.49 -0.59 -14.81
N LYS A 66 8.89 0.63 -15.18
CA LYS A 66 8.39 1.83 -14.49
C LYS A 66 6.93 2.02 -14.84
N LYS A 67 6.15 2.50 -13.88
CA LYS A 67 4.71 2.69 -14.03
C LYS A 67 4.34 3.53 -15.25
N ASN A 68 5.01 4.66 -15.46
CA ASN A 68 4.74 5.56 -16.59
C ASN A 68 4.93 4.87 -17.95
N ASP A 69 5.84 3.89 -18.04
CA ASP A 69 6.07 3.12 -19.26
C ASP A 69 4.97 2.07 -19.49
N ILE A 70 4.27 1.64 -18.43
CA ILE A 70 3.21 0.62 -18.47
C ILE A 70 1.84 1.26 -18.75
N ILE A 71 1.58 2.49 -18.28
CA ILE A 71 0.27 3.16 -18.37
C ILE A 71 -0.35 3.11 -19.79
N PRO A 72 0.38 3.41 -20.89
CA PRO A 72 -0.19 3.32 -22.24
C PRO A 72 -0.75 1.94 -22.57
N TYR A 73 -0.03 0.87 -22.19
CA TYR A 73 -0.49 -0.51 -22.38
C TYR A 73 -1.60 -0.88 -21.41
N TRP A 74 -1.56 -0.38 -20.18
CA TRP A 74 -2.61 -0.62 -19.20
C TRP A 74 -3.97 -0.12 -19.69
N LYS A 75 -4.02 1.08 -20.29
CA LYS A 75 -5.25 1.67 -20.85
C LYS A 75 -5.90 0.82 -21.95
N THR A 76 -5.15 -0.04 -22.63
CA THR A 76 -5.68 -0.94 -23.68
C THR A 76 -6.22 -2.27 -23.14
N MET A 77 -6.12 -2.52 -21.84
CA MET A 77 -6.55 -3.78 -21.22
C MET A 77 -8.06 -3.78 -20.95
N ASP A 78 -8.64 -4.97 -20.82
CA ASP A 78 -10.06 -5.16 -20.48
C ASP A 78 -10.26 -5.27 -18.97
N PHE A 79 -9.39 -6.00 -18.28
CA PHE A 79 -9.49 -6.23 -16.84
C PHE A 79 -8.12 -6.29 -16.17
N PHE A 80 -8.04 -5.79 -14.94
CA PHE A 80 -6.87 -5.89 -14.08
C PHE A 80 -7.09 -6.94 -13.00
N ILE A 81 -6.10 -7.81 -12.79
CA ILE A 81 -6.17 -8.89 -11.80
C ILE A 81 -5.35 -8.50 -10.57
N MET A 82 -6.01 -8.41 -9.42
CA MET A 82 -5.41 -8.12 -8.12
C MET A 82 -5.82 -9.18 -7.08
N PRO A 83 -5.25 -10.39 -7.13
CA PRO A 83 -5.64 -11.50 -6.26
C PRO A 83 -4.95 -11.40 -4.89
N SER A 84 -4.72 -10.17 -4.39
CA SER A 84 -4.01 -9.94 -3.13
C SER A 84 -4.72 -10.66 -1.98
N GLN A 85 -3.97 -11.43 -1.22
CA GLN A 85 -4.48 -12.22 -0.10
C GLN A 85 -4.49 -11.40 1.19
N PHE A 86 -3.54 -10.48 1.35
CA PHE A 86 -3.42 -9.63 2.53
C PHE A 86 -4.39 -8.44 2.49
N LEU A 87 -4.54 -7.81 3.65
CA LEU A 87 -5.40 -6.67 3.88
C LEU A 87 -4.70 -5.40 3.39
N GLU A 88 -5.03 -4.99 2.17
CA GLU A 88 -4.60 -3.71 1.62
C GLU A 88 -5.15 -2.55 2.46
N THR A 89 -4.32 -1.54 2.71
CA THR A 89 -4.74 -0.32 3.42
C THR A 89 -5.49 0.65 2.52
N PHE A 90 -5.14 0.66 1.23
CA PHE A 90 -5.81 1.44 0.19
C PHE A 90 -5.95 0.66 -1.11
N GLY A 91 -4.89 0.01 -1.59
CA GLY A 91 -4.91 -0.62 -2.92
C GLY A 91 -4.68 0.39 -4.04
N LEU A 92 -3.57 1.12 -3.97
CA LEU A 92 -3.18 2.14 -4.95
C LEU A 92 -3.28 1.64 -6.39
N THR A 93 -2.79 0.43 -6.65
CA THR A 93 -2.81 -0.20 -7.98
C THR A 93 -4.23 -0.51 -8.50
N ALA A 94 -5.20 -0.76 -7.62
CA ALA A 94 -6.60 -0.90 -8.01
C ALA A 94 -7.20 0.45 -8.43
N CYS A 95 -6.88 1.52 -7.68
CA CYS A 95 -7.25 2.88 -8.05
C CYS A 95 -6.64 3.27 -9.41
N GLU A 96 -5.34 3.01 -9.61
CA GLU A 96 -4.62 3.24 -10.88
C GLU A 96 -5.30 2.55 -12.06
N SER A 97 -5.70 1.28 -11.86
CA SER A 97 -6.40 0.51 -12.88
C SER A 97 -7.71 1.17 -13.30
N LEU A 98 -8.55 1.54 -12.32
CA LEU A 98 -9.84 2.17 -12.61
C LEU A 98 -9.69 3.55 -13.24
N LEU A 99 -8.67 4.31 -12.83
CA LEU A 99 -8.35 5.59 -13.47
C LEU A 99 -7.94 5.38 -14.94
N CYS A 100 -7.22 4.30 -15.26
CA CYS A 100 -6.93 3.88 -16.64
C CYS A 100 -8.17 3.32 -17.39
N GLY A 101 -9.35 3.33 -16.77
CA GLY A 101 -10.58 2.78 -17.34
C GLY A 101 -10.64 1.25 -17.33
N VAL A 102 -9.83 0.59 -16.50
CA VAL A 102 -9.71 -0.86 -16.44
C VAL A 102 -10.28 -1.40 -15.12
N PRO A 103 -11.41 -2.13 -15.14
CA PRO A 103 -12.02 -2.72 -13.94
C PRO A 103 -11.15 -3.78 -13.28
N VAL A 104 -11.30 -3.92 -11.96
CA VAL A 104 -10.42 -4.74 -11.11
C VAL A 104 -11.14 -6.01 -10.64
N ILE A 105 -10.49 -7.15 -10.87
CA ILE A 105 -10.85 -8.47 -10.34
C ILE A 105 -9.99 -8.74 -9.11
N GLY A 106 -10.60 -9.08 -7.97
CA GLY A 106 -9.83 -9.35 -6.76
C GLY A 106 -10.67 -9.60 -5.52
N ASN A 107 -10.01 -9.66 -4.37
CA ASN A 107 -10.68 -9.78 -3.08
C ASN A 107 -11.21 -8.41 -2.61
N LYS A 108 -12.54 -8.22 -2.59
CA LYS A 108 -13.18 -6.96 -2.19
C LYS A 108 -13.18 -6.78 -0.66
N LYS A 109 -11.99 -6.53 -0.10
CA LYS A 109 -11.78 -6.36 1.35
C LYS A 109 -10.79 -5.25 1.68
N GLY A 110 -10.82 -4.79 2.93
CA GLY A 110 -9.94 -3.71 3.39
C GLY A 110 -10.07 -2.44 2.55
N GLY A 111 -8.93 -1.90 2.13
CA GLY A 111 -8.86 -0.73 1.25
C GLY A 111 -9.38 -0.97 -0.17
N LEU A 112 -9.51 -2.23 -0.63
CA LEU A 112 -9.96 -2.54 -1.99
C LEU A 112 -11.47 -2.43 -2.21
N ILE A 113 -12.25 -2.30 -1.14
CA ILE A 113 -13.73 -2.27 -1.21
C ILE A 113 -14.27 -1.23 -2.21
N PRO A 114 -13.76 0.03 -2.25
CA PRO A 114 -14.26 1.02 -3.20
C PRO A 114 -13.87 0.76 -4.66
N PHE A 115 -12.93 -0.16 -4.92
CA PHE A 115 -12.32 -0.33 -6.25
C PHE A 115 -12.72 -1.62 -6.97
N ILE A 116 -13.51 -2.48 -6.34
CA ILE A 116 -13.89 -3.78 -6.90
C ILE A 116 -15.42 -3.84 -6.96
N ASP A 117 -15.95 -4.07 -8.16
CA ASP A 117 -17.37 -4.33 -8.33
C ASP A 117 -17.76 -5.69 -7.71
N ASN A 118 -19.01 -5.83 -7.25
CA ASN A 118 -19.47 -7.07 -6.63
C ASN A 118 -19.37 -8.28 -7.58
N THR A 119 -19.56 -8.08 -8.88
CA THR A 119 -19.46 -9.15 -9.88
C THR A 119 -18.01 -9.59 -10.16
N LEU A 120 -17.03 -8.76 -9.79
CA LEU A 120 -15.58 -9.02 -9.94
C LEU A 120 -14.91 -9.42 -8.62
N ASN A 121 -15.71 -9.57 -7.56
CA ASN A 121 -15.23 -9.96 -6.24
C ASN A 121 -15.01 -11.47 -6.14
N LEU A 122 -13.78 -11.88 -5.84
CA LEU A 122 -13.42 -13.29 -5.61
C LEU A 122 -14.23 -13.90 -4.46
N GLN A 123 -14.57 -13.13 -3.42
CA GLN A 123 -15.29 -13.66 -2.25
C GLN A 123 -16.73 -14.09 -2.57
N SER A 124 -17.33 -13.59 -3.65
CA SER A 124 -18.68 -13.98 -4.09
C SER A 124 -18.67 -15.08 -5.17
N ALA A 125 -17.50 -15.47 -5.67
CA ALA A 125 -17.39 -16.52 -6.68
C ALA A 125 -17.36 -17.92 -6.05
N PRO A 126 -17.88 -18.94 -6.74
CA PRO A 126 -17.75 -20.33 -6.32
C PRO A 126 -16.30 -20.81 -6.43
N GLY A 127 -15.90 -21.70 -5.53
CA GLY A 127 -14.56 -22.29 -5.47
C GLY A 127 -14.04 -22.39 -4.04
N SER A 128 -13.21 -23.39 -3.77
CA SER A 128 -12.62 -23.62 -2.44
C SER A 128 -11.37 -22.78 -2.22
N THR A 129 -10.68 -22.39 -3.30
CA THR A 129 -9.49 -21.55 -3.26
C THR A 129 -9.68 -20.26 -4.06
N ASP A 130 -8.91 -19.22 -3.76
CA ASP A 130 -8.92 -17.96 -4.52
C ASP A 130 -8.50 -18.18 -5.99
N GLY A 131 -7.67 -19.19 -6.28
CA GLY A 131 -7.34 -19.57 -7.66
C GLY A 131 -8.53 -20.14 -8.42
N GLU A 132 -9.38 -20.94 -7.76
CA GLU A 132 -10.61 -21.46 -8.37
C GLU A 132 -11.65 -20.37 -8.60
N LYS A 133 -11.81 -19.49 -7.61
CA LYS A 133 -12.69 -18.31 -7.69
C LYS A 133 -12.26 -17.39 -8.82
N LEU A 134 -10.96 -17.12 -8.95
CA LEU A 134 -10.40 -16.31 -10.03
C LEU A 134 -10.65 -16.95 -11.39
N ALA A 135 -10.40 -18.26 -11.52
CA ALA A 135 -10.70 -18.99 -12.73
C ALA A 135 -12.20 -18.90 -13.10
N HIS A 136 -13.08 -19.00 -12.11
CA HIS A 136 -14.53 -18.87 -12.33
C HIS A 136 -14.91 -17.49 -12.88
N ILE A 137 -14.44 -16.40 -12.25
CA ILE A 137 -14.74 -15.04 -12.71
C ILE A 137 -14.20 -14.82 -14.13
N ILE A 138 -12.93 -15.14 -14.38
CA ILE A 138 -12.32 -14.97 -15.71
C ILE A 138 -13.09 -15.80 -16.75
N LYS A 139 -13.46 -17.04 -16.43
CA LYS A 139 -14.28 -17.85 -17.34
C LYS A 139 -15.60 -17.15 -17.67
N SER A 140 -16.31 -16.65 -16.66
CA SER A 140 -17.59 -15.94 -16.85
C SER A 140 -17.45 -14.71 -17.74
N LEU A 141 -16.39 -13.91 -17.55
CA LEU A 141 -16.12 -12.72 -18.38
C LEU A 141 -15.85 -13.09 -19.83
N ILE A 142 -15.08 -14.17 -20.07
CA ILE A 142 -14.81 -14.67 -21.42
C ILE A 142 -16.08 -15.21 -22.09
N THR A 143 -16.90 -15.98 -21.37
CA THR A 143 -18.10 -16.61 -21.96
C THR A 143 -19.21 -15.62 -22.24
N HIS A 144 -19.42 -14.62 -21.38
CA HIS A 144 -20.49 -13.63 -21.54
C HIS A 144 -20.04 -12.38 -22.31
N THR A 145 -18.77 -12.31 -22.72
CA THR A 145 -18.18 -11.16 -23.44
C THR A 145 -18.44 -9.83 -22.73
N THR A 146 -18.32 -9.82 -21.40
CA THR A 146 -18.54 -8.61 -20.61
C THR A 146 -17.47 -7.59 -20.94
N THR A 147 -17.88 -6.41 -21.41
CA THR A 147 -16.95 -5.31 -21.72
C THR A 147 -16.71 -4.45 -20.49
N LYS A 148 -15.59 -3.72 -20.48
CA LYS A 148 -15.28 -2.76 -19.41
C LYS A 148 -16.31 -1.63 -19.26
N ASP A 149 -17.11 -1.36 -20.29
CA ASP A 149 -18.18 -0.34 -20.25
C ASP A 149 -19.27 -0.67 -19.23
N HIS A 150 -19.46 -1.95 -18.91
CA HIS A 150 -20.35 -2.39 -17.83
C HIS A 150 -19.96 -1.76 -16.47
N PHE A 151 -18.68 -1.42 -16.30
CA PHE A 151 -18.12 -0.86 -15.06
C PHE A 151 -17.87 0.65 -15.15
N SER A 152 -18.43 1.33 -16.17
CA SER A 152 -18.25 2.77 -16.40
C SER A 152 -18.68 3.64 -15.21
N SER A 153 -19.71 3.25 -14.46
CA SER A 153 -20.16 3.96 -13.26
C SER A 153 -19.09 3.95 -12.15
N LEU A 154 -18.51 2.79 -11.86
CA LEU A 154 -17.42 2.61 -10.89
C LEU A 154 -16.16 3.38 -11.30
N ILE A 155 -15.81 3.30 -12.59
CA ILE A 155 -14.68 4.04 -13.19
C ILE A 155 -14.88 5.55 -13.00
N ARG A 156 -16.04 6.09 -13.39
CA ARG A 156 -16.34 7.54 -13.28
C ARG A 156 -16.37 8.01 -11.82
N GLN A 157 -16.94 7.21 -10.93
CA GLN A 157 -16.94 7.50 -9.49
C GLN A 157 -15.51 7.59 -8.95
N THR A 158 -14.64 6.68 -9.37
CA THR A 158 -13.23 6.65 -8.97
C THR A 158 -12.48 7.89 -9.49
N GLN A 159 -12.64 8.23 -10.77
CA GLN A 159 -12.04 9.44 -11.37
C GLN A 159 -12.42 10.72 -10.63
N THR A 160 -13.67 10.82 -10.17
CA THR A 160 -14.14 11.99 -9.41
C THR A 160 -13.59 11.99 -7.97
N SER A 161 -13.60 10.83 -7.32
CA SER A 161 -13.31 10.70 -5.89
C SER A 161 -11.81 10.75 -5.57
N TYR A 162 -10.97 10.30 -6.49
CA TYR A 162 -9.52 10.16 -6.30
C TYR A 162 -8.72 11.03 -7.27
N SER A 163 -9.27 12.20 -7.62
CA SER A 163 -8.58 13.19 -8.46
C SER A 163 -7.53 13.98 -7.67
N LYS A 164 -6.56 14.54 -8.40
CA LYS A 164 -5.54 15.47 -7.87
C LYS A 164 -6.18 16.67 -7.17
N THR A 165 -7.24 17.24 -7.76
CA THR A 165 -7.97 18.38 -7.22
C THR A 165 -8.65 18.05 -5.89
N THR A 166 -9.38 16.94 -5.83
CA THR A 166 -10.03 16.47 -4.59
C THR A 166 -8.99 16.26 -3.50
N ARG A 167 -7.84 15.67 -3.86
CA ARG A 167 -6.75 15.44 -2.89
C ARG A 167 -6.16 16.75 -2.38
N TYR A 168 -5.90 17.70 -3.26
CA TYR A 168 -5.33 18.99 -2.88
C TYR A 168 -6.23 19.69 -1.88
N SER A 169 -7.54 19.81 -2.15
CA SER A 169 -8.49 20.46 -1.24
C SER A 169 -8.50 19.80 0.15
N GLN A 170 -8.43 18.47 0.21
CA GLN A 170 -8.36 17.75 1.48
C GLN A 170 -7.05 17.97 2.24
N ILE A 171 -5.91 18.05 1.53
CA ILE A 171 -4.62 18.36 2.14
C ILE A 171 -4.61 19.80 2.65
N GLN A 172 -5.02 20.73 1.81
CA GLN A 172 -5.03 22.16 2.10
C GLN A 172 -5.84 22.48 3.36
N ALA A 173 -6.97 21.80 3.57
CA ALA A 173 -7.78 21.93 4.78
C ALA A 173 -7.06 21.53 6.09
N LEU A 174 -5.92 20.83 6.01
CA LEU A 174 -5.11 20.44 7.17
C LEU A 174 -3.84 21.27 7.33
N LEU A 175 -3.46 22.05 6.33
CA LEU A 175 -2.22 22.82 6.36
C LEU A 175 -2.44 24.17 7.04
N PRO A 176 -1.46 24.65 7.82
CA PRO A 176 -1.43 26.05 8.23
C PRO A 176 -1.25 26.96 7.00
N GLU A 177 -1.83 28.16 7.03
CA GLU A 177 -1.66 29.12 5.94
C GLU A 177 -0.19 29.55 5.84
N ARG A 178 0.42 29.31 4.67
CA ARG A 178 1.77 29.79 4.28
C ARG A 178 2.95 29.34 5.15
N GLU A 179 2.75 28.48 6.15
CA GLU A 179 3.87 27.99 6.95
C GLU A 179 4.58 26.78 6.30
N PRO A 180 5.93 26.68 6.42
CA PRO A 180 6.66 25.56 5.84
C PRO A 180 6.30 24.20 6.46
N VAL A 181 6.09 23.20 5.59
CA VAL A 181 5.77 21.82 5.98
C VAL A 181 7.02 20.94 5.87
N LEU A 182 7.40 20.29 6.97
CA LEU A 182 8.46 19.29 6.99
C LEU A 182 7.86 17.88 6.98
N TYR A 183 7.99 17.20 5.83
CA TYR A 183 7.72 15.78 5.69
C TYR A 183 8.86 14.95 6.27
N ILE A 184 8.51 13.96 7.09
CA ILE A 184 9.46 13.02 7.71
C ILE A 184 8.99 11.61 7.41
N SER A 185 9.83 10.83 6.75
CA SER A 185 9.57 9.42 6.48
C SER A 185 10.77 8.52 6.72
N ASP A 186 10.52 7.25 7.02
CA ASP A 186 11.55 6.20 7.02
C ASP A 186 12.30 6.17 5.69
N TYR A 187 11.57 6.22 4.56
CA TYR A 187 12.16 6.13 3.22
C TYR A 187 11.63 7.20 2.26
N ILE A 188 12.45 7.59 1.28
CA ILE A 188 12.13 8.66 0.31
C ILE A 188 12.33 8.22 -1.16
N ASN A 189 12.27 6.92 -1.44
CA ASN A 189 12.54 6.43 -2.80
C ASN A 189 11.48 6.94 -3.79
N TYR A 190 11.92 7.44 -4.95
CA TYR A 190 11.05 7.98 -6.00
C TYR A 190 10.72 6.93 -7.09
N ASN A 191 10.86 5.63 -6.81
CA ASN A 191 10.77 4.61 -7.85
C ASN A 191 9.35 4.02 -7.98
N GLY A 192 8.41 4.84 -8.46
CA GLY A 192 7.24 4.43 -9.25
C GLY A 192 6.16 3.57 -8.57
N GLY A 193 6.22 3.36 -7.25
CA GLY A 193 5.18 2.60 -6.55
C GLY A 193 5.45 2.43 -5.06
N GLY A 194 4.39 2.04 -4.34
CA GLY A 194 4.42 1.86 -2.90
C GLY A 194 4.03 3.11 -2.12
N ILE A 195 4.10 2.97 -0.80
CA ILE A 195 3.59 3.90 0.20
C ILE A 195 4.31 5.26 0.14
N GLU A 196 5.59 5.25 -0.23
CA GLU A 196 6.44 6.44 -0.32
C GLU A 196 6.09 7.36 -1.50
N THR A 197 5.41 6.85 -2.53
CA THR A 197 4.95 7.64 -3.70
C THR A 197 4.04 8.79 -3.26
N HIS A 198 3.16 8.50 -2.30
CA HIS A 198 2.20 9.49 -1.78
C HIS A 198 2.83 10.72 -1.15
N ILE A 199 4.00 10.58 -0.52
CA ILE A 199 4.71 11.71 0.07
C ILE A 199 5.18 12.65 -1.04
N HIS A 200 5.76 12.08 -2.10
CA HIS A 200 6.23 12.84 -3.26
C HIS A 200 5.08 13.48 -4.02
N ASP A 201 3.96 12.77 -4.17
CA ASP A 201 2.77 13.31 -4.81
C ASP A 201 2.19 14.49 -4.02
N SER A 202 2.12 14.36 -2.69
CA SER A 202 1.67 15.44 -1.81
C SER A 202 2.59 16.66 -1.89
N ILE A 203 3.90 16.44 -1.86
CA ILE A 203 4.92 17.50 -2.01
C ILE A 203 4.78 18.19 -3.37
N THR A 204 4.59 17.41 -4.44
CA THR A 204 4.48 17.93 -5.81
C THR A 204 3.24 18.79 -5.97
N ILE A 205 2.07 18.32 -5.51
CA ILE A 205 0.83 19.12 -5.54
C ILE A 205 1.04 20.43 -4.76
N LEU A 206 1.59 20.37 -3.55
CA LEU A 206 1.76 21.55 -2.70
C LEU A 206 2.78 22.53 -3.27
N GLY A 207 3.86 22.03 -3.88
CA GLY A 207 4.84 22.86 -4.57
C GLY A 207 4.26 23.60 -5.78
N GLN A 208 3.30 22.99 -6.50
CA GLN A 208 2.57 23.67 -7.59
C GLN A 208 1.69 24.83 -7.11
N GLN A 209 1.43 24.91 -5.81
CA GLN A 209 0.60 25.94 -5.16
C GLN A 209 1.44 26.83 -4.23
N ASP A 210 2.76 26.88 -4.45
CA ASP A 210 3.73 27.73 -3.76
C ASP A 210 3.83 27.51 -2.24
N HIS A 211 3.53 26.29 -1.76
CA HIS A 211 3.81 25.91 -0.37
C HIS A 211 5.28 25.49 -0.20
N ASP A 212 5.98 26.07 0.80
CA ASP A 212 7.32 25.61 1.20
C ASP A 212 7.25 24.22 1.83
N THR A 213 7.67 23.19 1.08
CA THR A 213 7.71 21.81 1.55
C THR A 213 9.14 21.28 1.57
N LYS A 214 9.49 20.56 2.65
CA LYS A 214 10.80 19.94 2.84
C LYS A 214 10.63 18.47 3.15
N LEU A 215 11.49 17.62 2.60
CA LEU A 215 11.48 16.18 2.86
C LEU A 215 12.72 15.74 3.65
N TYR A 216 12.49 14.85 4.62
CA TYR A 216 13.52 14.13 5.37
C TYR A 216 13.22 12.64 5.40
N GLY A 217 14.23 11.82 5.10
CA GLY A 217 14.18 10.38 5.26
C GLY A 217 15.40 9.71 4.64
N HIS A 218 15.38 8.38 4.57
CA HIS A 218 16.52 7.60 4.08
C HIS A 218 16.24 6.99 2.70
N GLN A 219 17.29 6.63 1.98
CA GLN A 219 17.13 5.77 0.80
C GLN A 219 16.95 4.33 1.28
N ALA A 220 16.03 3.57 0.69
CA ALA A 220 15.88 2.17 1.06
C ALA A 220 17.14 1.38 0.65
N PRO A 221 17.58 0.42 1.47
CA PRO A 221 18.66 -0.47 1.09
C PRO A 221 18.33 -1.24 -0.20
N THR A 222 19.27 -1.28 -1.14
CA THR A 222 19.15 -2.04 -2.39
C THR A 222 20.27 -3.09 -2.50
N GLY A 223 20.08 -4.06 -3.40
CA GLY A 223 21.05 -5.12 -3.70
C GLY A 223 20.94 -6.38 -2.83
N LYS A 224 21.88 -7.32 -3.01
CA LYS A 224 21.84 -8.67 -2.43
C LYS A 224 21.74 -8.70 -0.89
N PHE A 225 22.28 -7.69 -0.22
CA PHE A 225 22.26 -7.58 1.26
C PHE A 225 21.19 -6.60 1.79
N ALA A 226 20.23 -6.19 0.95
CA ALA A 226 19.21 -5.20 1.33
C ALA A 226 18.41 -5.64 2.57
N LEU A 227 18.01 -6.91 2.64
CA LEU A 227 17.25 -7.44 3.77
C LEU A 227 18.05 -7.36 5.09
N LEU A 228 19.32 -7.78 5.07
CA LEU A 228 20.20 -7.75 6.24
C LEU A 228 20.42 -6.30 6.71
N LYS A 229 20.70 -5.38 5.78
CA LYS A 229 20.84 -3.95 6.08
C LYS A 229 19.56 -3.37 6.70
N LYS A 230 18.39 -3.72 6.15
CA LYS A 230 17.09 -3.27 6.67
C LYS A 230 16.87 -3.73 8.11
N LEU A 231 17.17 -5.00 8.41
CA LEU A 231 17.03 -5.55 9.76
C LEU A 231 18.00 -4.88 10.75
N ALA A 232 19.25 -4.64 10.34
CA ALA A 232 20.24 -3.94 11.17
C ALA A 232 19.80 -2.49 11.49
N ILE A 233 19.31 -1.76 10.48
CA ILE A 233 18.78 -0.40 10.65
C ILE A 233 17.59 -0.40 11.63
N MET A 234 16.66 -1.34 11.47
CA MET A 234 15.51 -1.47 12.37
C MET A 234 15.93 -1.71 13.82
N ALA A 235 16.96 -2.52 14.07
CA ALA A 235 17.48 -2.75 15.42
C ALA A 235 18.07 -1.47 16.04
N ILE A 236 18.84 -0.69 15.25
CA ILE A 236 19.49 0.54 15.72
C ILE A 236 18.49 1.70 15.87
N SER A 237 17.38 1.68 15.13
CA SER A 237 16.36 2.74 15.12
C SER A 237 15.76 3.09 16.50
N ILE A 238 15.85 2.17 17.47
CA ILE A 238 15.37 2.37 18.84
C ILE A 238 16.10 3.56 19.51
N PHE A 239 17.37 3.78 19.19
CA PHE A 239 18.23 4.81 19.80
C PHE A 239 18.62 5.90 18.80
N ASN A 240 17.79 6.21 17.81
CA ASN A 240 18.16 7.03 16.65
C ASN A 240 18.44 8.53 16.97
N ILE A 241 19.52 8.78 17.72
CA ILE A 241 20.05 10.07 18.12
C ILE A 241 20.50 10.88 16.90
N PRO A 242 21.21 10.31 15.90
CA PRO A 242 21.64 11.09 14.74
C PRO A 242 20.46 11.72 13.98
N ASP A 243 19.40 10.97 13.71
CA ASP A 243 18.20 11.52 13.04
C ASP A 243 17.48 12.52 13.94
N THR A 244 17.46 12.30 15.25
CA THR A 244 16.89 13.26 16.21
C THR A 244 17.57 14.63 16.09
N ILE A 245 18.90 14.69 16.07
CA ILE A 245 19.67 15.94 15.94
C ILE A 245 19.43 16.58 14.57
N LYS A 246 19.49 15.80 13.49
CA LYS A 246 19.29 16.30 12.11
C LYS A 246 17.90 16.87 11.91
N ILE A 247 16.86 16.20 12.39
CA ILE A 247 15.46 16.66 12.33
C ILE A 247 15.30 17.94 13.13
N LYS A 248 15.84 18.02 14.36
CA LYS A 248 15.81 19.27 15.16
C LYS A 248 16.43 20.46 14.42
N LYS A 249 17.60 20.26 13.80
CA LYS A 249 18.27 21.30 13.01
C LYS A 249 17.42 21.74 11.82
N LYS A 250 16.78 20.80 11.12
CA LYS A 250 15.88 21.11 10.00
C LYS A 250 14.64 21.90 10.42
N ILE A 251 14.00 21.51 11.52
CA ILE A 251 12.86 22.24 12.09
C ILE A 251 13.25 23.70 12.39
N LYS A 252 14.37 23.91 13.11
CA LYS A 252 14.84 25.25 13.49
C LYS A 252 15.24 26.09 12.27
N LYS A 253 16.03 25.54 11.35
CA LYS A 253 16.51 26.27 10.15
C LYS A 253 15.37 26.57 9.19
N GLY A 254 14.41 25.67 9.06
CA GLY A 254 13.32 25.77 8.10
C GLY A 254 12.15 26.63 8.54
N LYS A 255 12.16 27.18 9.77
CA LYS A 255 10.98 27.83 10.39
C LYS A 255 9.71 26.99 10.19
N THR A 256 9.84 25.68 10.37
CA THR A 256 8.76 24.73 10.11
C THR A 256 7.56 25.06 10.98
N GLY A 257 6.37 25.17 10.37
CA GLY A 257 5.09 25.37 11.06
C GLY A 257 4.22 24.12 11.12
N LEU A 258 4.53 23.09 10.33
CA LEU A 258 3.91 21.78 10.42
C LEU A 258 4.92 20.64 10.20
N ILE A 259 4.89 19.63 11.08
CA ILE A 259 5.60 18.38 10.85
C ILE A 259 4.60 17.32 10.37
N TRP A 260 4.81 16.79 9.17
CA TRP A 260 4.05 15.69 8.63
C TRP A 260 4.87 14.40 8.68
N ARG A 261 4.46 13.45 9.52
CA ARG A 261 5.13 12.15 9.68
C ARG A 261 4.47 11.06 8.86
N HIS A 262 5.27 10.20 8.28
CA HIS A 262 4.77 9.10 7.46
C HIS A 262 5.67 7.88 7.60
N SER A 263 5.14 6.76 8.10
CA SER A 263 5.89 5.53 8.41
C SER A 263 7.21 5.80 9.14
N ILE A 264 7.17 5.70 10.47
CA ILE A 264 8.29 6.02 11.37
C ILE A 264 8.76 4.81 12.19
N SER A 265 8.21 3.63 11.93
CA SER A 265 8.45 2.42 12.73
C SER A 265 9.60 1.55 12.20
N ARG A 266 10.21 1.91 11.07
CA ARG A 266 11.24 1.11 10.39
C ARG A 266 12.63 1.71 10.58
N VAL A 267 12.78 3.04 10.52
CA VAL A 267 14.10 3.71 10.53
C VAL A 267 14.15 4.88 11.51
N ILE A 268 13.22 5.82 11.42
CA ILE A 268 13.21 7.05 12.21
C ILE A 268 13.02 6.75 13.70
N GLY A 269 12.09 5.85 14.03
CA GLY A 269 11.82 5.43 15.39
C GLY A 269 11.10 6.49 16.24
N TRP A 270 11.08 6.26 17.55
CA TRP A 270 10.29 7.04 18.51
C TRP A 270 10.99 8.31 19.02
N LEU A 271 12.32 8.31 19.09
CA LEU A 271 13.10 9.40 19.69
C LEU A 271 12.95 10.74 18.94
N PRO A 272 12.96 10.78 17.58
CA PRO A 272 12.69 12.02 16.85
C PRO A 272 11.27 12.56 17.04
N VAL A 273 10.31 11.72 17.43
CA VAL A 273 8.97 12.17 17.82
C VAL A 273 9.02 12.78 19.22
N ALA A 274 9.60 12.05 20.18
CA ALA A 274 9.71 12.50 21.57
C ALA A 274 10.38 13.86 21.72
N CYS A 275 11.48 14.06 20.99
CA CYS A 275 12.31 15.26 21.08
C CYS A 275 11.83 16.39 20.18
N SER A 276 10.73 16.25 19.44
CA SER A 276 10.20 17.38 18.68
C SER A 276 9.47 18.35 19.61
N ASP A 277 10.02 19.55 19.76
CA ASP A 277 9.46 20.65 20.56
C ASP A 277 8.32 21.37 19.81
N HIS A 278 7.88 20.82 18.69
CA HIS A 278 6.85 21.37 17.80
C HIS A 278 5.47 20.82 18.18
N ASN A 279 4.48 21.69 18.37
CA ASN A 279 3.14 21.30 18.80
C ASN A 279 2.20 20.95 17.63
N ASN A 280 2.45 21.50 16.43
CA ASN A 280 1.66 21.18 15.24
C ASN A 280 2.29 19.99 14.49
N GLN A 281 1.73 18.80 14.68
CA GLN A 281 2.20 17.57 14.05
C GLN A 281 1.02 16.72 13.59
N ILE A 282 1.19 16.10 12.43
CA ILE A 282 0.29 15.10 11.87
C ILE A 282 1.05 13.83 11.53
N ILE A 283 0.36 12.69 11.55
CA ILE A 283 0.94 11.42 11.09
C ILE A 283 -0.01 10.71 10.13
N SER A 284 0.54 10.13 9.06
CA SER A 284 -0.23 9.27 8.16
C SER A 284 0.09 7.79 8.39
N HIS A 285 -0.97 6.97 8.43
CA HIS A 285 -0.92 5.52 8.61
C HIS A 285 -1.25 4.82 7.28
N HIS A 286 -0.24 4.39 6.54
CA HIS A 286 -0.42 3.74 5.23
C HIS A 286 -0.11 2.25 5.21
N GLU A 287 0.41 1.72 6.33
CA GLU A 287 0.65 0.30 6.53
C GLU A 287 0.16 -0.12 7.91
N LEU A 288 -0.07 -1.43 8.07
CA LEU A 288 -0.49 -2.00 9.34
C LEU A 288 0.69 -2.24 10.29
N GLY A 289 1.90 -1.74 9.97
CA GLY A 289 3.13 -1.99 10.72
C GLY A 289 3.09 -1.51 12.18
N LEU A 290 2.31 -0.47 12.46
CA LEU A 290 2.04 0.05 13.81
C LEU A 290 0.93 -0.73 14.56
N PHE A 291 0.22 -1.61 13.87
CA PHE A 291 -0.95 -2.33 14.41
C PHE A 291 -0.73 -3.84 14.50
N HIS A 292 0.15 -4.40 13.67
CA HIS A 292 0.39 -5.83 13.53
C HIS A 292 1.90 -6.15 13.36
N PRO A 293 2.41 -7.26 13.93
CA PRO A 293 3.81 -7.66 13.76
C PRO A 293 4.16 -7.99 12.31
N TYR A 294 3.24 -8.58 11.55
CA TYR A 294 3.44 -8.95 10.14
C TYR A 294 2.25 -8.50 9.27
N PRO A 295 2.24 -7.25 8.77
CA PRO A 295 1.14 -6.74 7.94
C PRO A 295 0.83 -7.60 6.71
N SER A 296 1.85 -8.20 6.10
CA SER A 296 1.70 -9.08 4.92
C SER A 296 0.99 -10.41 5.23
N LYS A 297 0.85 -10.78 6.50
CA LYS A 297 0.11 -11.97 6.97
C LYS A 297 -1.27 -11.63 7.52
N THR A 298 -1.64 -10.36 7.51
CA THR A 298 -2.98 -9.91 7.93
C THR A 298 -3.88 -9.98 6.71
N HIS A 299 -4.85 -10.90 6.72
CA HIS A 299 -5.84 -11.11 5.67
C HIS A 299 -7.16 -10.39 5.97
N GLU A 300 -7.53 -10.29 7.24
CA GLU A 300 -8.79 -9.69 7.71
C GLU A 300 -8.56 -8.70 8.86
N ILE A 301 -9.49 -7.76 9.04
CA ILE A 301 -9.39 -6.73 10.07
C ILE A 301 -9.38 -7.34 11.49
N ASP A 302 -10.13 -8.43 11.71
CA ASP A 302 -10.21 -9.07 13.04
C ASP A 302 -8.92 -9.75 13.49
N GLN A 303 -7.97 -9.97 12.58
CA GLN A 303 -6.63 -10.47 12.94
C GLN A 303 -5.75 -9.39 13.57
N ILE A 304 -6.17 -8.13 13.54
CA ILE A 304 -5.48 -7.02 14.19
C ILE A 304 -5.79 -7.06 15.69
N PRO A 305 -4.77 -7.11 16.59
CA PRO A 305 -4.99 -7.25 18.02
C PRO A 305 -5.92 -6.16 18.59
N LYS A 306 -7.09 -6.52 19.11
CA LYS A 306 -7.99 -5.56 19.77
C LYS A 306 -7.40 -5.06 21.09
N ALA A 307 -6.94 -6.00 21.94
CA ALA A 307 -6.17 -5.67 23.14
C ALA A 307 -4.77 -5.17 22.77
N TRP A 308 -4.20 -4.26 23.58
CA TRP A 308 -2.83 -3.74 23.39
C TRP A 308 -1.86 -4.28 24.44
N SER A 309 -1.74 -5.60 24.47
CA SER A 309 -0.80 -6.32 25.34
C SER A 309 0.30 -7.02 24.52
N LEU A 310 1.44 -7.29 25.15
CA LEU A 310 2.49 -8.07 24.52
C LEU A 310 1.97 -9.47 24.12
N SER A 311 1.13 -10.08 24.95
CA SER A 311 0.54 -11.39 24.67
C SER A 311 -0.30 -11.39 23.39
N SER A 312 -1.18 -10.39 23.22
CA SER A 312 -2.00 -10.27 22.01
C SER A 312 -1.17 -10.01 20.75
N PHE A 313 -0.07 -9.26 20.87
CA PHE A 313 0.82 -8.97 19.75
C PHE A 313 1.66 -10.19 19.35
N ILE A 314 2.10 -11.01 20.32
CA ILE A 314 2.75 -12.30 20.07
C ILE A 314 1.77 -13.27 19.40
N GLN A 315 0.54 -13.37 19.92
CA GLN A 315 -0.50 -14.24 19.36
C GLN A 315 -0.78 -13.90 17.89
N ALA A 316 -0.89 -12.62 17.56
CA ALA A 316 -1.08 -12.16 16.18
C ALA A 316 0.12 -12.45 15.26
N GLY A 317 1.33 -12.59 15.82
CA GLY A 317 2.51 -13.02 15.06
C GLY A 317 2.46 -14.49 14.64
N ASN A 318 1.66 -15.32 15.34
CA ASN A 318 1.43 -16.74 15.09
C ASN A 318 2.72 -17.52 14.73
N SER A 319 3.73 -17.47 15.60
CA SER A 319 4.99 -18.19 15.42
C SER A 319 5.42 -18.86 16.71
N LYS A 320 5.91 -20.09 16.60
CA LYS A 320 6.54 -20.84 17.70
C LYS A 320 8.07 -20.71 17.71
N ASN A 321 8.65 -20.11 16.67
CA ASN A 321 10.10 -19.98 16.55
C ASN A 321 10.64 -18.90 17.53
N PRO A 322 11.59 -19.22 18.42
CA PRO A 322 12.07 -18.28 19.45
C PRO A 322 12.65 -16.97 18.90
N ILE A 323 13.39 -17.03 17.79
CA ILE A 323 13.98 -15.84 17.14
C ILE A 323 12.87 -14.94 16.60
N THR A 324 11.84 -15.54 16.01
CA THR A 324 10.68 -14.82 15.50
C THR A 324 9.91 -14.15 16.65
N ILE A 325 9.73 -14.85 17.77
CA ILE A 325 9.09 -14.31 18.98
C ILE A 325 9.90 -13.14 19.54
N ALA A 326 11.22 -13.27 19.66
CA ALA A 326 12.10 -12.18 20.09
C ALA A 326 11.97 -10.94 19.19
N SER A 327 11.91 -11.13 17.87
CA SER A 327 11.69 -10.04 16.91
C SER A 327 10.31 -9.38 17.10
N ILE A 328 9.25 -10.16 17.38
CA ILE A 328 7.91 -9.63 17.65
C ILE A 328 7.92 -8.79 18.94
N ILE A 329 8.58 -9.26 19.99
CA ILE A 329 8.73 -8.53 21.26
C ILE A 329 9.45 -7.20 21.03
N GLY A 330 10.59 -7.22 20.32
CA GLY A 330 11.33 -6.01 19.98
C GLY A 330 10.49 -5.00 19.20
N LYS A 331 9.74 -5.47 18.19
CA LYS A 331 8.81 -4.64 17.43
C LYS A 331 7.70 -4.07 18.32
N PHE A 332 7.13 -4.87 19.22
CA PHE A 332 6.12 -4.40 20.17
C PHE A 332 6.65 -3.27 21.05
N CYS A 333 7.86 -3.42 21.61
CA CYS A 333 8.49 -2.39 22.43
C CYS A 333 8.69 -1.08 21.65
N LEU A 334 9.23 -1.15 20.42
CA LEU A 334 9.40 0.01 19.56
C LEU A 334 8.07 0.70 19.24
N VAL A 335 7.08 -0.08 18.77
CA VAL A 335 5.76 0.46 18.42
C VAL A 335 5.06 1.05 19.65
N ARG A 336 5.19 0.44 20.83
CA ARG A 336 4.64 0.97 22.08
C ARG A 336 5.28 2.30 22.47
N LEU A 337 6.59 2.45 22.28
CA LEU A 337 7.29 3.72 22.50
C LEU A 337 6.81 4.79 21.51
N ILE A 338 6.75 4.47 20.21
CA ILE A 338 6.22 5.36 19.18
C ILE A 338 4.81 5.81 19.55
N HIS A 339 3.94 4.86 19.87
CA HIS A 339 2.54 5.11 20.22
C HIS A 339 2.41 6.06 21.41
N LYS A 340 3.21 5.86 22.47
CA LYS A 340 3.26 6.74 23.64
C LYS A 340 3.65 8.18 23.25
N GLN A 341 4.57 8.36 22.31
CA GLN A 341 4.96 9.69 21.84
C GLN A 341 3.89 10.33 20.94
N LEU A 342 3.32 9.56 20.01
CA LEU A 342 2.25 10.04 19.14
C LEU A 342 1.05 10.53 19.95
N LYS A 343 0.61 9.77 20.97
CA LYS A 343 -0.49 10.17 21.86
C LYS A 343 -0.24 11.53 22.56
N LYS A 344 1.02 11.89 22.80
CA LYS A 344 1.39 13.15 23.45
C LYS A 344 1.58 14.32 22.48
N LYS A 345 2.04 14.04 21.26
CA LYS A 345 2.61 15.05 20.34
C LYS A 345 1.81 15.26 19.06
N VAL A 346 0.95 14.31 18.69
CA VAL A 346 0.22 14.32 17.42
C VAL A 346 -1.27 14.35 17.70
N LYS A 347 -1.96 15.37 17.16
CA LYS A 347 -3.40 15.54 17.33
C LYS A 347 -4.20 14.95 16.17
N THR A 348 -3.65 15.04 14.95
CA THR A 348 -4.33 14.59 13.74
C THR A 348 -3.61 13.38 13.13
N HIS A 349 -4.37 12.32 12.90
CA HIS A 349 -3.94 11.10 12.27
C HIS A 349 -4.67 10.93 10.94
N ILE A 350 -3.91 10.71 9.87
CA ILE A 350 -4.43 10.55 8.52
C ILE A 350 -4.43 9.07 8.16
N VAL A 351 -5.52 8.59 7.57
CA VAL A 351 -5.63 7.24 7.03
C VAL A 351 -6.03 7.29 5.56
N PRO A 352 -5.57 6.35 4.73
CA PRO A 352 -5.91 6.33 3.31
C PRO A 352 -7.28 5.71 3.04
N SER A 353 -7.88 4.99 3.99
CA SER A 353 -9.22 4.43 3.86
C SER A 353 -10.00 4.54 5.17
N GLU A 354 -11.33 4.68 5.05
CA GLU A 354 -12.24 4.79 6.19
C GLU A 354 -12.17 3.55 7.09
N ARG A 355 -11.86 2.38 6.52
CA ARG A 355 -11.70 1.11 7.25
C ARG A 355 -10.58 1.15 8.29
N MET A 356 -9.63 2.06 8.16
CA MET A 356 -8.56 2.23 9.15
C MET A 356 -8.93 3.20 10.28
N ILE A 357 -10.05 3.94 10.19
CA ILE A 357 -10.42 4.95 11.19
C ILE A 357 -10.57 4.29 12.57
N ASP A 358 -11.39 3.25 12.66
CA ASP A 358 -11.64 2.56 13.94
C ASP A 358 -10.37 1.94 14.50
N MET A 359 -9.53 1.38 13.64
CA MET A 359 -8.25 0.82 14.03
C MET A 359 -7.32 1.89 14.64
N VAL A 360 -7.26 3.08 14.05
CA VAL A 360 -6.48 4.20 14.62
C VAL A 360 -7.11 4.69 15.91
N LYS A 361 -8.44 4.87 15.96
CA LYS A 361 -9.16 5.35 17.16
C LYS A 361 -9.05 4.40 18.34
N GLN A 362 -9.06 3.08 18.11
CA GLN A 362 -8.80 2.09 19.17
C GLN A 362 -7.43 2.29 19.84
N ARG A 363 -6.44 2.79 19.09
CA ARG A 363 -5.11 3.10 19.61
C ARG A 363 -5.05 4.52 20.18
N HIS A 364 -5.65 5.47 19.49
CA HIS A 364 -5.62 6.89 19.82
C HIS A 364 -7.06 7.43 19.99
N PRO A 365 -7.76 7.15 21.11
CA PRO A 365 -9.19 7.47 21.25
C PRO A 365 -9.53 8.96 21.14
N TYR A 366 -8.59 9.83 21.53
CA TYR A 366 -8.76 11.29 21.53
C TYR A 366 -8.15 11.97 20.30
N ALA A 367 -7.61 11.20 19.34
CA ALA A 367 -7.06 11.76 18.12
C ALA A 367 -8.17 12.19 17.16
N ASN A 368 -7.95 13.31 16.48
CA ASN A 368 -8.67 13.61 15.26
C ASN A 368 -8.19 12.65 14.17
N VAL A 369 -9.05 11.78 13.65
CA VAL A 369 -8.70 10.83 12.59
C VAL A 369 -9.42 11.24 11.32
N VAL A 370 -8.63 11.60 10.30
CA VAL A 370 -9.13 12.10 9.00
C VAL A 370 -8.81 11.06 7.93
N CYS A 371 -9.82 10.66 7.17
CA CYS A 371 -9.60 9.87 5.96
C CYS A 371 -9.16 10.81 4.84
N ILE A 372 -7.95 10.62 4.32
CA ILE A 372 -7.55 11.27 3.08
C ILE A 372 -7.00 10.20 2.13
N PRO A 373 -7.81 9.74 1.17
CA PRO A 373 -7.42 8.78 0.17
C PRO A 373 -6.13 9.11 -0.56
N HIS A 374 -5.49 8.13 -1.19
CA HIS A 374 -4.49 8.47 -2.21
C HIS A 374 -5.17 8.94 -3.50
N PHE A 375 -4.42 9.67 -4.30
CA PHE A 375 -4.78 9.97 -5.69
C PHE A 375 -3.69 9.38 -6.58
N VAL A 376 -3.97 9.32 -7.88
CA VAL A 376 -2.98 8.95 -8.89
C VAL A 376 -3.13 9.94 -10.03
N ASP A 377 -1.99 10.48 -10.48
CA ASP A 377 -1.92 11.21 -11.73
C ASP A 377 -1.63 10.21 -12.86
N ILE A 378 -2.57 10.05 -13.80
CA ILE A 378 -2.48 9.12 -14.94
C ILE A 378 -2.45 9.85 -16.30
N GLU A 379 -2.36 11.19 -16.25
CA GLU A 379 -2.28 12.08 -17.41
C GLU A 379 -0.85 12.17 -17.96
#